data_AF-K7TG41-F1
#
_entry.id   AF-K7TG41-F1
#
_cell.length_a   1.000
_cell.length_b   1.000
_cell.length_c   1.000
_cell.angle_alpha   90.00
_cell.angle_beta   90.00
_cell.angle_gamma   90.00
#
_symmetry.space_group_name_H-M   'P 1'
#
loop_
_entity.id
_entity.type
_entity.pdbx_description
1 polymer ?
#
loop_
_entity_poly.entity_id
_entity_poly.type
_entity_poly.pdbx_seq_one_letter_code
_entity_poly.pdbx_strand_id
1 'polypeptide(L)' 'NNIILEYKKQDILSLNIPHDINGTEHSTQKIQLIVKSKYGLDRIVWDDSALRSQGGQIQHGGSQSAQDYQAILPAYVQGG' A
#
# COMPACT_ATOMS: atom_id res chain seq x y z
N ASN A 1 12.95 20.85 -42.16
CA ASN A 1 12.79 19.71 -41.24
C ASN A 1 12.45 20.23 -39.86
N ASN A 2 11.19 20.07 -39.44
CA ASN A 2 10.75 20.46 -38.11
C ASN A 2 10.63 19.18 -37.28
N ILE A 3 11.57 18.93 -36.38
CA ILE A 3 11.49 17.81 -35.44
C ILE A 3 10.81 18.37 -34.19
N ILE A 4 9.52 18.07 -34.03
CA ILE A 4 8.77 18.40 -32.82
C ILE A 4 8.96 17.22 -31.87
N LEU A 5 9.69 17.43 -30.78
CA LEU A 5 9.76 16.49 -29.66
C LEU A 5 8.46 16.62 -28.86
N GLU A 6 7.48 15.76 -29.13
CA GLU A 6 6.40 15.54 -28.16
C GLU A 6 6.95 14.72 -26.98
N TYR A 7 7.44 15.43 -25.95
CA TYR A 7 7.74 14.79 -24.68
C TYR A 7 6.42 14.52 -23.94
N LYS A 8 5.83 13.34 -24.17
CA LYS A 8 4.71 12.85 -23.35
C LYS A 8 5.29 12.40 -22.01
N LYS A 9 5.02 13.18 -20.95
CA LYS A 9 5.44 12.89 -19.58
C LYS A 9 4.94 11.48 -19.22
N GLN A 10 5.86 10.53 -19.05
CA GLN A 10 5.54 9.16 -18.63
C GLN A 10 5.39 9.14 -17.10
N ASP A 11 4.40 8.40 -16.58
CA ASP A 11 4.34 8.10 -15.16
C ASP A 11 5.54 7.23 -14.77
N ILE A 12 6.43 7.80 -13.96
CA ILE A 12 7.68 7.14 -13.53
C ILE A 12 7.42 6.21 -12.34
N LEU A 13 6.43 6.55 -11.50
CA LEU A 13 6.02 5.79 -10.32
C LEU A 13 4.53 6.02 -10.03
N SER A 14 3.77 4.96 -9.81
CA SER A 14 2.37 5.01 -9.34
C SER A 14 2.09 3.88 -8.35
N LEU A 15 1.32 4.18 -7.31
CA LEU A 15 0.82 3.22 -6.32
C LEU A 15 -0.70 3.30 -6.28
N ASN A 16 -1.38 2.15 -6.30
CA ASN A 16 -2.82 2.04 -6.14
C ASN A 16 -3.18 0.89 -5.19
N ILE A 17 -4.20 1.13 -4.36
CA ILE A 17 -4.84 0.14 -3.49
C ILE A 17 -6.27 -0.02 -4.03
N PRO A 18 -6.59 -1.13 -4.73
CA PRO A 18 -7.84 -1.23 -5.48
C PRO A 18 -9.05 -1.57 -4.61
N HIS A 19 -8.81 -2.06 -3.39
CA HIS A 19 -9.85 -2.56 -2.50
C HIS A 19 -9.60 -2.08 -1.07
N ASP A 20 -10.68 -1.68 -0.41
CA ASP A 20 -10.67 -1.45 1.03
C ASP A 20 -10.46 -2.77 1.77
N ILE A 21 -9.76 -2.69 2.90
CA ILE A 21 -9.50 -3.83 3.77
C ILE A 21 -10.65 -3.93 4.77
N ASN A 22 -11.38 -5.03 4.69
CA ASN A 22 -12.46 -5.35 5.62
C ASN A 22 -12.19 -6.73 6.21
N GLY A 23 -12.49 -6.92 7.50
CA GLY A 23 -12.27 -8.19 8.16
C GLY A 23 -12.70 -8.18 9.62
N THR A 24 -12.62 -9.35 10.24
CA THR A 24 -12.89 -9.52 11.67
C THR A 24 -11.79 -8.85 12.50
N GLU A 25 -12.13 -8.43 13.71
CA GLU A 25 -11.13 -7.98 14.69
C GLU A 25 -9.98 -8.98 14.86
N HIS A 26 -8.77 -8.46 15.13
CA HIS A 26 -7.53 -9.24 15.28
C HIS A 26 -7.11 -10.10 14.07
N SER A 27 -7.87 -10.06 12.98
CA SER A 27 -7.51 -10.79 11.77
C SER A 27 -6.36 -10.10 11.03
N THR A 28 -5.59 -10.91 10.31
CA THR A 28 -4.55 -10.42 9.41
C THR A 28 -5.09 -10.42 7.99
N GLN A 29 -5.07 -9.26 7.34
CA GLN A 29 -5.57 -9.06 5.99
C GLN A 29 -4.44 -8.67 5.06
N LYS A 30 -4.35 -9.31 3.90
CA LYS A 30 -3.36 -8.96 2.88
C LYS A 30 -3.73 -7.62 2.23
N ILE A 31 -2.75 -6.73 2.08
CA ILE A 31 -2.91 -5.47 1.34
C ILE A 31 -2.57 -5.72 -0.12
N GLN A 32 -3.56 -5.59 -1.01
CA GLN A 32 -3.30 -5.66 -2.44
C GLN A 32 -2.76 -4.32 -2.94
N LEU A 33 -1.52 -4.32 -3.41
CA LEU A 33 -0.85 -3.14 -3.96
C LEU A 33 -0.61 -3.31 -5.45
N ILE A 34 -0.98 -2.31 -6.24
CA ILE A 34 -0.64 -2.23 -7.66
C ILE A 34 0.41 -1.13 -7.81
N VAL A 35 1.66 -1.54 -7.98
CA VAL A 35 2.80 -0.64 -8.17
C VAL A 35 3.22 -0.66 -9.63
N LYS A 36 3.37 0.52 -10.22
CA LYS A 36 4.11 0.69 -11.49
C LYS A 36 5.31 1.56 -11.20
N SER A 37 6.52 1.06 -11.48
CA SER A 37 7.75 1.84 -11.34
C SER A 37 8.66 1.56 -12.52
N LYS A 38 9.15 2.63 -13.17
CA LYS A 38 10.09 2.52 -14.29
C LYS A 38 11.48 2.05 -13.85
N TYR A 39 11.86 2.34 -12.60
CA TYR A 39 13.21 2.09 -12.07
C TYR A 39 13.24 1.06 -10.93
N GLY A 40 12.14 0.31 -10.76
CA GLY A 40 11.96 -0.60 -9.62
C GLY A 40 11.42 0.11 -8.38
N LEU A 41 10.89 -0.67 -7.44
CA LEU A 41 10.38 -0.19 -6.16
C LEU A 41 11.45 -0.42 -5.09
N ASP A 42 11.85 0.64 -4.39
CA ASP A 42 12.77 0.56 -3.25
C ASP A 42 12.03 0.11 -1.97
N ARG A 43 11.07 0.92 -1.51
CA ARG A 43 10.25 0.63 -0.33
C ARG A 43 8.90 1.35 -0.39
N ILE A 44 7.96 0.88 0.42
CA ILE A 44 6.69 1.56 0.71
C ILE A 44 6.77 2.04 2.17
N VAL A 45 6.39 3.28 2.40
CA VAL A 45 6.31 3.87 3.74
C VAL A 45 4.85 4.07 4.08
N TRP A 46 4.44 3.57 5.24
CA TRP A 46 3.06 3.64 5.73
C TRP A 46 2.96 4.64 6.88
N ASP A 47 1.87 5.40 6.90
CA ASP A 47 1.36 6.02 8.12
C ASP A 47 0.19 5.16 8.60
N ASP A 48 0.46 4.30 9.58
CA ASP A 48 -0.51 3.40 10.21
C ASP A 48 -0.88 3.85 11.63
N SER A 49 -0.65 5.13 11.97
CA SER A 49 -0.89 5.69 13.30
C SER A 49 -2.33 5.47 13.80
N ALA A 50 -3.32 5.61 12.90
CA ALA A 50 -4.72 5.36 13.21
C ALA A 50 -4.98 3.90 13.64
N LEU A 51 -4.39 2.92 12.94
CA LEU A 51 -4.49 1.50 13.32
C LEU A 51 -3.77 1.23 14.64
N ARG A 52 -2.56 1.77 14.80
CA ARG A 52 -1.75 1.60 16.03
C ARG A 52 -2.46 2.14 17.27
N SER A 53 -3.20 3.24 17.14
CA SER A 53 -3.96 3.81 18.26
C SER A 53 -5.01 2.85 18.84
N GLN A 54 -5.45 1.86 18.05
CA GLN A 54 -6.43 0.83 18.45
C GLN A 54 -5.79 -0.57 18.58
N GLY A 55 -4.46 -0.68 18.55
CA GLY A 55 -3.73 -1.95 18.67
C GLY A 55 -3.59 -2.75 17.38
N GLY A 56 -3.97 -2.19 16.23
CA GLY A 56 -3.66 -2.72 14.90
C GLY A 56 -2.29 -2.24 14.39
N GLN A 57 -1.88 -2.70 13.21
CA GLN A 57 -0.66 -2.22 12.53
C GLN A 57 -0.61 -2.66 11.06
N ILE A 58 0.22 -1.99 10.27
CA ILE A 58 0.66 -2.50 8.96
C ILE A 58 2.07 -3.06 9.09
N GLN A 59 2.29 -4.26 8.55
CA GLN A 59 3.59 -4.93 8.58
C GLN A 59 3.91 -5.62 7.24
N HIS A 60 5.18 -5.91 7.02
CA HIS A 60 5.61 -6.68 5.85
C HIS A 60 5.09 -8.14 5.95
N GLY A 61 4.65 -8.71 4.83
CA GLY A 61 4.12 -10.08 4.74
C GLY A 61 5.20 -11.17 4.82
N GLY A 62 6.48 -10.78 4.88
CA GLY A 62 7.62 -11.67 5.07
C GLY A 62 8.23 -12.25 3.80
N SER A 63 7.69 -11.97 2.61
CA SER A 63 8.37 -12.30 1.35
C SER A 63 9.53 -11.34 1.04
N GLN A 64 10.29 -11.64 -0.02
CA GLN A 64 11.33 -10.76 -0.54
C GLN A 64 10.77 -9.55 -1.34
N SER A 65 9.45 -9.48 -1.52
CA SER A 65 8.83 -8.47 -2.37
C SER A 65 8.59 -7.18 -1.60
N ALA A 66 9.12 -6.04 -2.07
CA ALA A 66 8.95 -4.72 -1.45
C ALA A 66 7.50 -4.18 -1.43
N GLN A 67 6.54 -4.92 -2.00
CA GLN A 67 5.11 -4.63 -2.02
C GLN A 67 4.28 -5.63 -1.22
N ASP A 68 4.91 -6.51 -0.45
CA ASP A 68 4.19 -7.51 0.35
C ASP A 68 3.89 -6.97 1.74
N TYR A 69 2.65 -6.52 1.93
CA TYR A 69 2.17 -5.98 3.20
C TYR A 69 0.88 -6.64 3.63
N GLN A 70 0.70 -6.69 4.95
CA GLN A 70 -0.53 -7.12 5.60
C GLN A 70 -0.90 -6.15 6.72
N ALA A 71 -2.19 -5.94 6.90
CA ALA A 71 -2.77 -5.19 7.99
C ALA A 71 -3.25 -6.17 9.08
N ILE A 72 -2.85 -5.92 10.32
CA ILE A 72 -3.44 -6.57 11.49
C ILE A 72 -4.53 -5.64 12.01
N LEU A 73 -5.77 -6.11 11.96
CA LEU A 73 -6.92 -5.31 12.37
C LEU A 73 -7.00 -5.21 13.90
N PRO A 74 -7.38 -4.05 14.45
CA PRO A 74 -7.55 -3.85 15.88
C PRO A 74 -8.74 -4.65 16.44
N ALA A 75 -8.91 -4.59 17.75
CA ALA A 75 -10.16 -5.01 18.40
C ALA A 75 -11.33 -4.17 17.88
N TYR A 76 -12.53 -4.74 17.85
CA TYR A 76 -13.73 -3.98 17.50
C TYR A 76 -14.03 -2.92 18.56
N VAL A 77 -14.23 -1.67 18.12
CA VAL A 77 -14.64 -0.56 18.99
C VAL A 77 -16.15 -0.40 18.86
N GLN A 78 -16.89 -0.81 19.88
CA GLN A 78 -18.34 -0.67 19.91
C GLN A 78 -18.73 0.81 19.94
N GLY A 79 -19.43 1.27 18.89
CA GLY A 79 -19.91 2.65 18.78
C GLY A 79 -18.84 3.68 18.41
N GLY A 80 -17.70 3.23 17.86
CA GLY A 80 -16.65 4.07 17.30
C GLY A 80 -17.01 4.71 15.96
#